data_AF-K9VM51-F1
#
_entry.id   AF-K9VM51-F1
#
_cell.length_a   1.000
_cell.length_b   1.000
_cell.length_c   1.000
_cell.angle_alpha   90.00
_cell.angle_beta   90.00
_cell.angle_gamma   90.00
#
_symmetry.space_group_name_H-M   'P 1'
#
loop_
_entity.id
_entity.type
_entity.pdbx_description
1 polymer ?
#
loop_
_entity_poly.entity_id
_entity_poly.type
_entity_poly.pdbx_seq_one_letter_code
_entity_poly.pdbx_strand_id
1 'polypeptide(L)'
;MSSTSEKSSTSSSLLSAQTLVIAGIVWAVMALLFFLLFSVPLSAEEGLPLWYSIGTYIFECGAYFGAALVCFRNWQSPHMVSGRNVWLGIGLGMLFYFLGGVLFGIWELYFELDPDVSPADAFYLGSYVVLIGGMVVAVTSKRLNLEIWQWALLAGIAAFGIAVAIWVAAPDSWRTQLGMAPAGTQEVVTESAPASVAAGRAPALDNSSKIQPKAAATDAASAPEAEEAEIKAPGWVMALDKQLSPYKNAINLFYIVGDVFLLIIATALLLAFWGGRFSQSWRMIAAATFSLYIADMYFKWRDTQAQGSYQSGSLLEVFFVFSAILFGIGAILEHDISTRSRQSRRSRRAA
;
A
#
# COMPACT_ATOMS: atom_id res chain seq x y z
N MET A 1 -64.11 -8.62 -13.86
CA MET A 1 -63.22 -9.64 -14.47
C MET A 1 -62.40 -8.93 -15.55
N SER A 2 -61.07 -8.96 -15.61
CA SER A 2 -60.08 -9.46 -14.65
C SER A 2 -58.90 -8.48 -14.66
N SER A 3 -58.50 -7.92 -13.52
CA SER A 3 -57.35 -7.02 -13.46
C SER A 3 -56.07 -7.82 -13.22
N THR A 4 -55.41 -8.22 -14.29
CA THR A 4 -54.05 -8.77 -14.23
C THR A 4 -53.08 -7.66 -13.89
N SER A 5 -52.97 -7.38 -12.58
CA SER A 5 -51.85 -6.65 -12.01
C SER A 5 -50.58 -7.44 -12.32
N GLU A 6 -49.82 -7.00 -13.32
CA GLU A 6 -48.45 -7.43 -13.47
C GLU A 6 -47.66 -6.92 -12.26
N LYS A 7 -47.46 -7.81 -11.28
CA LYS A 7 -46.30 -7.72 -10.39
C LYS A 7 -45.06 -7.87 -11.26
N SER A 8 -44.58 -6.77 -11.83
CA SER A 8 -43.28 -6.77 -12.50
C SER A 8 -42.24 -7.19 -11.47
N SER A 9 -41.54 -8.26 -11.79
CA SER A 9 -40.56 -8.88 -10.93
C SER A 9 -39.41 -7.91 -10.69
N THR A 10 -39.34 -7.35 -9.49
CA THR A 10 -38.13 -6.67 -8.99
C THR A 10 -37.03 -7.71 -8.81
N SER A 11 -36.39 -8.11 -9.91
CA SER A 11 -35.12 -8.82 -9.82
C SER A 11 -34.13 -7.86 -9.17
N SER A 12 -33.66 -8.22 -7.97
CA SER A 12 -32.58 -7.51 -7.31
C SER A 12 -31.31 -7.76 -8.11
N SER A 13 -31.04 -6.89 -9.08
CA SER A 13 -29.83 -6.96 -9.90
C SER A 13 -28.61 -7.14 -9.01
N LEU A 14 -27.80 -8.16 -9.29
CA LEU A 14 -26.52 -8.40 -8.61
C LEU A 14 -25.57 -7.20 -8.75
N LEU A 15 -25.78 -6.35 -9.75
CA LEU A 15 -25.05 -5.11 -10.01
C LEU A 15 -25.73 -3.86 -9.42
N SER A 16 -26.69 -4.02 -8.51
CA SER A 16 -27.27 -2.92 -7.74
C SER A 16 -26.20 -2.18 -6.95
N ALA A 17 -26.32 -0.85 -6.86
CA ALA A 17 -25.37 -0.02 -6.12
C ALA A 17 -25.22 -0.48 -4.65
N GLN A 18 -26.31 -0.89 -4.01
CA GLN A 18 -26.27 -1.42 -2.64
C GLN A 18 -25.48 -2.73 -2.55
N THR A 19 -25.69 -3.66 -3.50
CA THR A 19 -24.97 -4.95 -3.54
C THR A 19 -23.47 -4.74 -3.74
N LEU A 20 -23.08 -3.84 -4.64
CA LEU A 20 -21.68 -3.53 -4.91
C LEU A 20 -20.98 -2.84 -3.71
N VAL A 21 -21.68 -1.95 -2.99
CA VAL A 21 -21.15 -1.35 -1.76
C VAL A 21 -21.00 -2.39 -0.64
N ILE A 22 -21.99 -3.27 -0.45
CA ILE A 22 -21.91 -4.37 0.52
C ILE A 22 -20.76 -5.32 0.17
N ALA A 23 -20.60 -5.69 -1.10
CA ALA A 23 -19.50 -6.55 -1.55
C ALA A 23 -18.13 -5.91 -1.26
N GLY A 24 -17.97 -4.60 -1.50
CA GLY A 24 -16.74 -3.87 -1.17
C GLY A 24 -16.46 -3.83 0.33
N ILE A 25 -17.48 -3.58 1.16
CA ILE A 25 -17.35 -3.59 2.63
C ILE A 25 -16.97 -4.99 3.13
N VAL A 26 -17.61 -6.05 2.62
CA VAL A 26 -17.26 -7.44 2.96
C VAL A 26 -15.82 -7.75 2.56
N TRP A 27 -15.36 -7.31 1.38
CA TRP A 27 -13.97 -7.47 0.94
C TRP A 27 -12.98 -6.78 1.88
N ALA A 28 -13.25 -5.52 2.26
CA ALA A 28 -12.43 -4.77 3.21
C ALA A 28 -12.40 -5.40 4.61
N VAL A 29 -13.53 -5.93 5.11
CA VAL A 29 -13.58 -6.63 6.40
C VAL A 29 -12.83 -7.97 6.34
N MET A 30 -12.97 -8.74 5.26
CA MET A 30 -12.20 -9.98 5.07
C MET A 30 -10.70 -9.70 5.00
N ALA A 31 -10.27 -8.67 4.28
CA ALA A 31 -8.89 -8.23 4.25
C ALA A 31 -8.41 -7.84 5.65
N LEU A 32 -9.13 -6.97 6.37
CA LEU A 32 -8.75 -6.57 7.72
C LEU A 32 -8.61 -7.75 8.69
N LEU A 33 -9.53 -8.72 8.64
CA LEU A 33 -9.42 -9.94 9.44
C LEU A 33 -8.23 -10.80 9.02
N PHE A 34 -7.94 -10.90 7.72
CA PHE A 34 -6.78 -11.63 7.20
C PHE A 34 -5.47 -11.04 7.70
N PHE A 35 -5.27 -9.72 7.57
CA PHE A 35 -4.10 -9.04 8.11
C PHE A 35 -4.03 -9.16 9.64
N LEU A 36 -5.11 -8.88 10.38
CA LEU A 36 -5.10 -8.96 11.86
C LEU A 36 -4.79 -10.35 12.43
N LEU A 37 -5.16 -11.42 11.72
CA LEU A 37 -4.95 -12.80 12.19
C LEU A 37 -3.57 -13.37 11.79
N PHE A 38 -2.94 -12.83 10.75
CA PHE A 38 -1.80 -13.49 10.09
C PHE A 38 -0.60 -12.56 9.77
N SER A 39 -0.66 -11.25 10.02
CA SER A 39 0.45 -10.30 9.77
C SER A 39 1.59 -10.37 10.80
N VAL A 40 1.62 -11.36 11.69
CA VAL A 40 2.66 -11.53 12.71
C VAL A 40 3.53 -12.71 12.27
N PRO A 41 4.84 -12.52 12.00
CA PRO A 41 5.72 -13.61 11.59
C PRO A 41 5.87 -14.64 12.72
N LEU A 42 5.95 -15.92 12.35
CA LEU A 42 6.03 -17.03 13.30
C LEU A 42 7.39 -17.08 14.02
N SER A 43 8.43 -16.57 13.38
CA SER A 43 9.77 -16.36 13.93
C SER A 43 10.47 -15.25 13.15
N ALA A 44 11.38 -14.53 13.80
CA ALA A 44 12.09 -13.41 13.18
C ALA A 44 13.02 -13.83 12.02
N GLU A 45 13.40 -15.11 11.98
CA GLU A 45 14.29 -15.69 10.95
C GLU A 45 13.52 -16.27 9.75
N GLU A 46 12.30 -16.77 9.93
CA GLU A 46 11.49 -17.38 8.86
C GLU A 46 10.54 -16.39 8.15
N GLY A 47 10.29 -15.22 8.75
CA GLY A 47 9.43 -14.19 8.18
C GLY A 47 7.95 -14.57 8.09
N LEU A 48 7.23 -13.92 7.16
CA LEU A 48 5.84 -14.23 6.82
C LEU A 48 5.75 -15.39 5.80
N PRO A 49 4.78 -16.33 5.94
CA PRO A 49 4.68 -17.49 5.07
C PRO A 49 4.12 -17.13 3.68
N LEU A 50 4.63 -17.76 2.62
CA LEU A 50 4.29 -17.46 1.22
C LEU A 50 2.78 -17.40 0.91
N TRP A 51 1.97 -18.28 1.51
CA TRP A 51 0.51 -18.27 1.30
C TRP A 51 -0.16 -16.99 1.83
N TYR A 52 0.40 -16.39 2.88
CA TYR A 52 -0.09 -15.15 3.45
C TYR A 52 0.22 -13.98 2.52
N SER A 53 1.48 -13.86 2.05
CA SER A 53 1.87 -12.85 1.07
C SER A 53 1.07 -12.97 -0.24
N ILE A 54 0.86 -14.18 -0.77
CA ILE A 54 -0.06 -14.39 -1.92
C ILE A 54 -1.47 -13.86 -1.59
N GLY A 55 -1.96 -14.09 -0.37
CA GLY A 55 -3.26 -13.62 0.07
C GLY A 55 -3.38 -12.09 0.15
N THR A 56 -2.34 -11.38 0.60
CA THR A 56 -2.36 -9.91 0.66
C THR A 56 -2.44 -9.31 -0.74
N TYR A 57 -1.64 -9.80 -1.71
CA TYR A 57 -1.77 -9.42 -3.12
C TYR A 57 -3.15 -9.73 -3.69
N ILE A 58 -3.78 -10.87 -3.37
CA ILE A 58 -5.14 -11.18 -3.82
C ILE A 58 -6.14 -10.13 -3.31
N PHE A 59 -6.07 -9.77 -2.02
CA PHE A 59 -6.96 -8.75 -1.46
C PHE A 59 -6.74 -7.36 -2.08
N GLU A 60 -5.49 -6.95 -2.25
CA GLU A 60 -5.14 -5.64 -2.79
C GLU A 60 -5.43 -5.54 -4.30
N CYS A 61 -4.81 -6.41 -5.11
CA CYS A 61 -4.99 -6.42 -6.56
C CYS A 61 -6.46 -6.66 -6.94
N GLY A 62 -7.16 -7.54 -6.22
CA GLY A 62 -8.60 -7.77 -6.39
C GLY A 62 -9.44 -6.50 -6.14
N ALA A 63 -9.10 -5.73 -5.10
CA ALA A 63 -9.78 -4.47 -4.79
C ALA A 63 -9.50 -3.39 -5.85
N TYR A 64 -8.23 -3.19 -6.26
CA TYR A 64 -7.88 -2.20 -7.30
C TYR A 64 -8.49 -2.56 -8.66
N PHE A 65 -8.48 -3.83 -9.06
CA PHE A 65 -9.15 -4.28 -10.28
C PHE A 65 -10.66 -4.05 -10.22
N GLY A 66 -11.31 -4.40 -9.11
CA GLY A 66 -12.73 -4.13 -8.88
C GLY A 66 -13.07 -2.64 -8.96
N ALA A 67 -12.26 -1.78 -8.34
CA ALA A 67 -12.40 -0.33 -8.39
C ALA A 67 -12.25 0.22 -9.82
N ALA A 68 -11.26 -0.27 -10.58
CA ALA A 68 -11.04 0.09 -11.98
C ALA A 68 -12.27 -0.23 -12.85
N LEU A 69 -12.83 -1.44 -12.74
CA LEU A 69 -14.02 -1.85 -13.49
C LEU A 69 -15.23 -0.94 -13.23
N VAL A 70 -15.48 -0.60 -11.97
CA VAL A 70 -16.56 0.31 -11.58
C VAL A 70 -16.32 1.73 -12.10
N CYS A 71 -15.07 2.21 -12.09
CA CYS A 71 -14.71 3.51 -12.67
C CYS A 71 -14.88 3.52 -14.19
N PHE A 72 -14.50 2.46 -14.90
CA PHE A 72 -14.71 2.36 -16.35
C PHE A 72 -16.19 2.28 -16.73
N ARG A 73 -17.04 1.60 -15.94
CA ARG A 73 -18.51 1.69 -16.08
C ARG A 73 -19.01 3.13 -15.99
N ASN A 74 -18.43 3.95 -15.11
CA ASN A 74 -18.78 5.36 -14.99
C ASN A 74 -18.26 6.19 -16.18
N TRP A 75 -17.03 5.95 -16.65
CA TRP A 75 -16.49 6.59 -17.86
C TRP A 75 -17.36 6.34 -19.10
N GLN A 76 -17.84 5.10 -19.29
CA GLN A 76 -18.73 4.75 -20.40
C GLN A 76 -20.12 5.41 -20.30
N SER A 77 -20.53 5.86 -19.10
CA SER A 77 -21.80 6.57 -18.91
C SER A 77 -21.73 8.02 -19.41
N PRO A 78 -22.50 8.42 -20.44
CA PRO A 78 -22.48 9.78 -20.97
C PRO A 78 -23.14 10.82 -20.06
N HIS A 79 -23.55 10.43 -18.84
CA HIS A 79 -24.38 11.23 -17.94
C HIS A 79 -23.80 11.37 -16.52
N MET A 80 -22.51 11.08 -16.33
CA MET A 80 -21.81 11.33 -15.06
C MET A 80 -21.66 12.83 -14.78
N VAL A 81 -22.01 13.24 -13.56
CA VAL A 81 -22.09 14.67 -13.19
C VAL A 81 -20.72 15.30 -12.92
N SER A 82 -19.73 14.51 -12.47
CA SER A 82 -18.34 14.95 -12.42
C SER A 82 -17.64 14.88 -13.80
N GLY A 83 -18.30 14.32 -14.81
CA GLY A 83 -17.78 14.17 -16.17
C GLY A 83 -17.06 12.84 -16.39
N ARG A 84 -17.14 12.31 -17.63
CA ARG A 84 -16.58 10.99 -17.97
C ARG A 84 -15.05 10.93 -17.84
N ASN A 85 -14.35 12.05 -18.09
CA ASN A 85 -12.89 12.09 -18.10
C ASN A 85 -12.30 11.98 -16.68
N VAL A 86 -13.02 12.44 -15.65
CA VAL A 86 -12.66 12.22 -14.24
C VAL A 86 -12.63 10.74 -13.93
N TRP A 87 -13.70 10.02 -14.30
CA TRP A 87 -13.81 8.57 -14.09
C TRP A 87 -12.86 7.75 -14.96
N LEU A 88 -12.47 8.25 -16.13
CA LEU A 88 -11.38 7.66 -16.93
C LEU A 88 -10.03 7.79 -16.21
N GLY A 89 -9.68 8.97 -15.72
CA GLY A 89 -8.40 9.21 -15.02
C GLY A 89 -8.29 8.38 -13.75
N ILE A 90 -9.33 8.41 -12.90
CA ILE A 90 -9.37 7.59 -11.67
C ILE A 90 -9.35 6.10 -12.01
N GLY A 91 -10.14 5.64 -12.99
CA GLY A 91 -10.19 4.22 -13.38
C GLY A 91 -8.88 3.70 -13.99
N LEU A 92 -8.21 4.52 -14.79
CA LEU A 92 -6.89 4.20 -15.33
C LEU A 92 -5.83 4.19 -14.21
N GLY A 93 -5.95 5.04 -13.19
CA GLY A 93 -5.12 5.02 -12.00
C GLY A 93 -5.27 3.71 -11.22
N MET A 94 -6.52 3.31 -10.92
CA MET A 94 -6.79 2.02 -10.28
C MET A 94 -6.26 0.83 -11.10
N LEU A 95 -6.40 0.87 -12.44
CA LEU A 95 -5.88 -0.17 -13.33
C LEU A 95 -4.35 -0.23 -13.33
N PHE A 96 -3.67 0.92 -13.39
CA PHE A 96 -2.23 0.98 -13.33
C PHE A 96 -1.69 0.55 -11.95
N TYR A 97 -2.37 0.90 -10.86
CA TYR A 97 -1.99 0.42 -9.53
C TYR A 97 -2.12 -1.12 -9.43
N PHE A 98 -3.20 -1.69 -9.97
CA PHE A 98 -3.37 -3.15 -10.10
C PHE A 98 -2.24 -3.81 -10.93
N LEU A 99 -1.90 -3.24 -12.09
CA LEU A 99 -0.81 -3.77 -12.93
C LEU A 99 0.56 -3.65 -12.26
N GLY A 100 0.78 -2.58 -11.50
CA GLY A 100 1.95 -2.41 -10.62
C GLY A 100 2.00 -3.53 -9.58
N GLY A 101 0.95 -3.71 -8.78
CA GLY A 101 0.88 -4.76 -7.75
C GLY A 101 1.10 -6.17 -8.30
N VAL A 102 0.55 -6.50 -9.47
CA VAL A 102 0.80 -7.80 -10.13
C VAL A 102 2.26 -7.96 -10.55
N LEU A 103 2.91 -6.92 -11.08
CA LEU A 103 4.32 -6.98 -11.47
C LEU A 103 5.26 -7.01 -10.27
N PHE A 104 4.97 -6.22 -9.22
CA PHE A 104 5.72 -6.19 -7.98
C PHE A 104 5.64 -7.53 -7.26
N GLY A 105 4.44 -8.13 -7.16
CA GLY A 105 4.25 -9.47 -6.60
C GLY A 105 4.93 -10.59 -7.41
N ILE A 106 5.18 -10.42 -8.71
CA ILE A 106 6.03 -11.35 -9.47
C ILE A 106 7.51 -11.18 -9.07
N TRP A 107 7.97 -9.94 -8.87
CA TRP A 107 9.35 -9.68 -8.40
C TRP A 107 9.59 -10.21 -6.99
N GLU A 108 8.70 -9.91 -6.05
CA GLU A 108 8.82 -10.34 -4.65
C GLU A 108 8.57 -11.86 -4.50
N LEU A 109 7.46 -12.41 -5.02
CA LEU A 109 7.04 -13.78 -4.69
C LEU A 109 7.62 -14.86 -5.60
N TYR A 110 7.97 -14.53 -6.85
CA TYR A 110 8.49 -15.53 -7.81
C TYR A 110 10.00 -15.46 -7.95
N PHE A 111 10.57 -14.26 -8.03
CA PHE A 111 12.02 -14.05 -8.11
C PHE A 111 12.70 -13.88 -6.74
N GLU A 112 11.94 -13.70 -5.65
CA GLU A 112 12.47 -13.53 -4.28
C GLU A 112 13.44 -12.35 -4.17
N LEU A 113 13.11 -11.26 -4.87
CA LEU A 113 13.86 -10.00 -4.88
C LEU A 113 13.14 -8.93 -4.07
N ASP A 114 13.91 -8.12 -3.32
CA ASP A 114 13.49 -6.87 -2.68
C ASP A 114 14.14 -5.68 -3.43
N PRO A 115 13.60 -5.29 -4.62
CA PRO A 115 14.22 -4.28 -5.47
C PRO A 115 13.92 -2.86 -4.98
N ASP A 116 14.98 -2.05 -4.83
CA ASP A 116 14.89 -0.61 -4.55
C ASP A 116 14.01 0.16 -5.55
N VAL A 117 14.00 -0.29 -6.81
CA VAL A 117 13.15 0.18 -7.91
C VAL A 117 12.88 -1.00 -8.84
N SER A 118 11.60 -1.22 -9.16
CA SER A 118 11.11 -2.33 -9.97
C SER A 118 10.48 -1.85 -11.29
N PRO A 119 10.16 -2.75 -12.23
CA PRO A 119 9.31 -2.41 -13.38
C PRO A 119 7.88 -2.01 -13.01
N ALA A 120 7.40 -2.34 -11.80
CA ALA A 120 6.09 -1.92 -11.31
C ALA A 120 6.02 -0.41 -11.06
N ASP A 121 7.14 0.24 -10.71
CA ASP A 121 7.23 1.68 -10.49
C ASP A 121 6.79 2.49 -11.71
N ALA A 122 7.03 2.00 -12.94
CA ALA A 122 6.53 2.64 -14.15
C ALA A 122 4.98 2.73 -14.17
N PHE A 123 4.30 1.72 -13.63
CA PHE A 123 2.85 1.69 -13.49
C PHE A 123 2.37 2.52 -12.30
N TYR A 124 3.04 2.48 -11.16
CA TYR A 124 2.71 3.33 -10.01
C TYR A 124 2.88 4.83 -10.33
N LEU A 125 3.99 5.24 -10.95
CA LEU A 125 4.19 6.61 -11.47
C LEU A 125 3.08 7.00 -12.46
N GLY A 126 2.74 6.09 -13.38
CA GLY A 126 1.62 6.27 -14.30
C GLY A 126 0.30 6.49 -13.56
N SER A 127 0.03 5.71 -12.51
CA SER A 127 -1.18 5.79 -11.69
C SER A 127 -1.31 7.17 -11.04
N TYR A 128 -0.24 7.64 -10.39
CA TYR A 128 -0.16 8.99 -9.82
C TYR A 128 -0.53 10.05 -10.86
N VAL A 129 0.09 10.04 -12.05
CA VAL A 129 -0.18 11.05 -13.11
C VAL A 129 -1.64 11.06 -13.54
N VAL A 130 -2.26 9.90 -13.80
CA VAL A 130 -3.64 9.83 -14.31
C VAL A 130 -4.69 10.05 -13.23
N LEU A 131 -4.41 9.67 -11.98
CA LEU A 131 -5.28 9.85 -10.83
C LEU A 131 -5.29 11.32 -10.39
N ILE A 132 -4.11 11.96 -10.27
CA ILE A 132 -3.96 13.41 -10.12
C ILE A 132 -4.71 14.13 -11.25
N GLY A 133 -4.46 13.75 -12.51
CA GLY A 133 -5.10 14.35 -13.68
C GLY A 133 -6.63 14.26 -13.63
N GLY A 134 -7.19 13.10 -13.29
CA GLY A 134 -8.63 12.90 -13.12
C GLY A 134 -9.23 13.79 -12.03
N MET A 135 -8.54 13.93 -10.89
CA MET A 135 -8.97 14.80 -9.80
C MET A 135 -8.84 16.30 -10.13
N VAL A 136 -7.79 16.72 -10.82
CA VAL A 136 -7.61 18.11 -11.28
C VAL A 136 -8.68 18.50 -12.30
N VAL A 137 -9.10 17.59 -13.19
CA VAL A 137 -10.25 17.81 -14.09
C VAL A 137 -11.55 18.00 -13.28
N ALA A 138 -11.74 17.26 -12.19
CA ALA A 138 -12.88 17.46 -11.30
C ALA A 138 -12.85 18.86 -10.64
N VAL A 139 -11.70 19.27 -10.08
CA VAL A 139 -11.50 20.59 -9.46
C VAL A 139 -11.77 21.74 -10.43
N THR A 140 -11.08 21.73 -11.58
CA THR A 140 -11.13 22.82 -12.57
C THR A 140 -12.54 23.03 -13.13
N SER A 141 -13.35 21.97 -13.23
CA SER A 141 -14.74 22.06 -13.65
C SER A 141 -15.68 22.81 -12.67
N LYS A 142 -15.26 23.04 -11.42
CA LYS A 142 -16.13 23.54 -10.34
C LYS A 142 -15.89 24.97 -9.87
N ARG A 143 -14.85 25.67 -10.34
CA ARG A 143 -14.49 27.05 -9.92
C ARG A 143 -14.53 27.20 -8.39
N LEU A 144 -13.57 26.56 -7.71
CA LEU A 144 -13.47 26.55 -6.25
C LEU A 144 -13.61 27.96 -5.65
N ASN A 145 -14.68 28.20 -4.91
CA ASN A 145 -14.89 29.40 -4.11
C ASN A 145 -14.86 28.99 -2.62
N LEU A 146 -13.66 28.69 -2.13
CA LEU A 146 -13.44 28.23 -0.75
C LEU A 146 -13.45 29.42 0.22
N GLU A 147 -14.10 29.25 1.36
CA GLU A 147 -14.06 30.22 2.45
C GLU A 147 -12.67 30.29 3.10
N ILE A 148 -12.36 31.38 3.80
CA ILE A 148 -11.06 31.59 4.46
C ILE A 148 -10.71 30.44 5.43
N TRP A 149 -11.70 29.91 6.16
CA TRP A 149 -11.52 28.75 7.03
C TRP A 149 -11.23 27.45 6.27
N GLN A 150 -11.80 27.28 5.07
CA GLN A 150 -11.53 26.13 4.21
C GLN A 150 -10.11 26.21 3.62
N TRP A 151 -9.63 27.42 3.28
CA TRP A 151 -8.23 27.65 2.92
C TRP A 151 -7.27 27.37 4.09
N ALA A 152 -7.60 27.82 5.30
CA ALA A 152 -6.79 27.55 6.49
C ALA A 152 -6.71 26.03 6.79
N LEU A 153 -7.81 25.31 6.67
CA LEU A 153 -7.85 23.85 6.81
C LEU A 153 -7.03 23.14 5.73
N LEU A 154 -7.16 23.57 4.47
CA LEU A 154 -6.37 23.02 3.35
C LEU A 154 -4.87 23.24 3.56
N ALA A 155 -4.47 24.45 3.99
CA ALA A 155 -3.07 24.77 4.30
C ALA A 155 -2.54 23.98 5.52
N GLY A 156 -3.36 23.78 6.55
CA GLY A 156 -3.00 22.96 7.72
C GLY A 156 -2.78 21.49 7.35
N ILE A 157 -3.65 20.91 6.53
CA ILE A 157 -3.52 19.54 6.04
C ILE A 157 -2.30 19.40 5.11
N ALA A 158 -2.05 20.38 4.24
CA ALA A 158 -0.84 20.43 3.41
C ALA A 158 0.44 20.46 4.26
N ALA A 159 0.50 21.35 5.26
CA ALA A 159 1.65 21.49 6.15
C ALA A 159 1.89 20.21 6.98
N PHE A 160 0.83 19.57 7.47
CA PHE A 160 0.93 18.30 8.19
C PHE A 160 1.45 17.17 7.29
N GLY A 161 0.90 17.03 6.08
CA GLY A 161 1.36 16.03 5.11
C GLY A 161 2.84 16.22 4.72
N ILE A 162 3.27 17.48 4.54
CA ILE A 162 4.67 17.83 4.30
C ILE A 162 5.55 17.49 5.52
N ALA A 163 5.09 17.77 6.74
CA ALA A 163 5.86 17.47 7.95
C ALA A 163 6.07 15.97 8.15
N VAL A 164 5.04 15.15 7.94
CA VAL A 164 5.13 13.68 7.98
C VAL A 164 6.05 13.18 6.86
N ALA A 165 5.89 13.68 5.63
CA ALA A 165 6.76 13.37 4.51
C ALA A 165 8.24 13.65 4.78
N ILE A 166 8.56 14.83 5.34
CA ILE A 166 9.93 15.19 5.74
C ILE A 166 10.44 14.27 6.85
N TRP A 167 9.61 13.93 7.84
CA TRP A 167 10.01 13.04 8.94
C TRP A 167 10.33 11.62 8.45
N VAL A 168 9.48 11.05 7.61
CA VAL A 168 9.70 9.73 7.00
C VAL A 168 10.94 9.74 6.10
N ALA A 169 11.06 10.74 5.22
CA ALA A 169 12.13 10.83 4.22
C ALA A 169 13.44 11.46 4.73
N ALA A 170 13.53 11.86 6.00
CA ALA A 170 14.73 12.49 6.56
C ALA A 170 15.94 11.55 6.44
N PRO A 171 17.05 11.97 5.80
CA PRO A 171 18.29 11.21 5.82
C PRO A 171 18.80 11.03 7.25
N ASP A 172 19.54 9.95 7.55
CA ASP A 172 19.99 9.67 8.91
C ASP A 172 20.92 10.76 9.49
N SER A 173 21.64 11.48 8.63
CA SER A 173 22.38 12.69 9.00
C SER A 173 21.45 13.80 9.54
N TRP A 174 20.29 14.01 8.92
CA TRP A 174 19.26 14.94 9.40
C TRP A 174 18.58 14.39 10.67
N ARG A 175 18.20 13.11 10.71
CA ARG A 175 17.61 12.48 11.90
C ARG A 175 18.53 12.63 13.12
N THR A 176 19.84 12.43 12.94
CA THR A 176 20.86 12.64 13.97
C THR A 176 20.97 14.12 14.35
N GLN A 177 21.06 15.03 13.38
CA GLN A 177 21.22 16.47 13.63
C GLN A 177 20.01 17.14 14.29
N LEU A 178 18.79 16.63 14.07
CA LEU A 178 17.57 17.08 14.76
C LEU A 178 17.25 16.32 16.05
N GLY A 179 18.06 15.33 16.45
CA GLY A 179 17.76 14.50 17.62
C GLY A 179 16.51 13.61 17.45
N MET A 180 16.15 13.28 16.21
CA MET A 180 15.06 12.37 15.84
C MET A 180 15.53 10.93 15.58
N ALA A 181 16.81 10.64 15.82
CA ALA A 181 17.34 9.27 15.74
C ALA A 181 16.66 8.38 16.80
N PRO A 182 16.33 7.12 16.47
CA PRO A 182 15.82 6.18 17.47
C PRO A 182 16.85 6.02 18.59
N ALA A 183 16.36 5.90 19.83
CA ALA A 183 17.22 5.61 20.97
C ALA A 183 17.94 4.27 20.71
N GLY A 184 19.26 4.34 20.50
CA GLY A 184 20.05 3.15 20.20
C GLY A 184 19.83 2.08 21.27
N THR A 185 19.56 0.86 20.83
CA THR A 185 19.61 -0.32 21.69
C THR A 185 20.91 -0.28 22.47
N GLN A 186 20.80 -0.21 23.80
CA GLN A 186 21.98 -0.29 24.65
C GLN A 186 22.64 -1.64 24.37
N GLU A 187 23.84 -1.61 23.79
CA GLU A 187 24.73 -2.76 23.86
C GLU A 187 24.90 -3.07 25.34
N VAL A 188 24.35 -4.21 25.77
CA VAL A 188 24.64 -4.75 27.08
C VAL A 188 26.10 -5.16 27.04
N VAL A 189 26.96 -4.26 27.49
CA VAL A 189 28.38 -4.53 27.72
C VAL A 189 28.43 -5.67 28.73
N THR A 190 28.67 -6.89 28.24
CA THR A 190 28.97 -8.04 29.09
C THR A 190 30.34 -7.79 29.73
N GLU A 191 30.30 -7.18 30.90
CA GLU A 191 31.45 -6.97 31.77
C GLU A 191 32.08 -8.31 32.13
N SER A 192 33.21 -8.62 31.50
CA SER A 192 33.95 -9.86 31.68
C SER A 192 34.72 -9.84 33.02
N ALA A 193 34.05 -10.33 34.08
CA ALA A 193 34.66 -10.52 35.39
C ALA A 193 35.71 -11.66 35.39
N PRO A 194 36.76 -11.58 36.24
CA PRO A 194 38.02 -12.31 36.03
C PRO A 194 38.04 -13.76 36.57
N ALA A 195 39.02 -14.52 36.07
CA ALA A 195 39.24 -15.92 36.41
C ALA A 195 39.56 -16.16 37.91
N SER A 196 38.93 -17.18 38.50
CA SER A 196 39.26 -17.69 39.83
C SER A 196 40.06 -19.00 39.75
N VAL A 197 40.99 -19.18 40.71
CA VAL A 197 42.03 -20.21 40.67
C VAL A 197 41.61 -21.51 41.38
N ALA A 198 42.09 -22.62 40.80
CA ALA A 198 42.06 -24.04 41.21
C ALA A 198 41.91 -24.43 42.70
N ALA A 199 41.23 -25.57 42.91
CA ALA A 199 41.66 -26.68 43.81
C ALA A 199 40.84 -27.98 43.57
N GLY A 200 41.47 -29.16 43.65
CA GLY A 200 40.73 -30.45 43.80
C GLY A 200 41.24 -31.68 43.04
N ARG A 201 42.14 -32.47 43.65
CA ARG A 201 42.51 -33.87 43.30
C ARG A 201 41.75 -34.83 44.25
N ALA A 202 41.48 -36.13 43.99
CA ALA A 202 41.57 -37.09 42.87
C ALA A 202 40.76 -38.36 43.34
N PRO A 203 40.94 -39.64 42.90
CA PRO A 203 41.63 -40.23 41.73
C PRO A 203 40.87 -41.36 40.97
N ALA A 204 41.50 -41.85 39.91
CA ALA A 204 41.45 -43.23 39.34
C ALA A 204 40.16 -43.80 38.72
N LEU A 205 40.23 -44.10 37.41
CA LEU A 205 40.40 -45.49 36.96
C LEU A 205 41.05 -45.54 35.56
N ASP A 206 42.09 -46.35 35.42
CA ASP A 206 42.83 -46.59 34.18
C ASP A 206 42.06 -47.55 33.26
N ASN A 207 42.14 -47.32 31.94
CA ASN A 207 42.46 -48.43 31.03
C ASN A 207 43.05 -47.90 29.71
N SER A 208 44.27 -48.34 29.41
CA SER A 208 45.08 -47.77 28.33
C SER A 208 44.91 -48.51 27.00
N SER A 209 45.08 -47.80 25.89
CA SER A 209 45.65 -48.39 24.66
C SER A 209 46.49 -47.38 23.87
N LYS A 210 47.68 -47.86 23.51
CA LYS A 210 48.82 -47.24 22.78
C LYS A 210 48.44 -46.25 21.65
N ILE A 211 49.06 -45.07 21.51
CA ILE A 211 50.46 -44.76 21.07
C ILE A 211 50.69 -45.14 19.59
N GLN A 212 51.23 -44.34 18.65
CA GLN A 212 51.58 -42.91 18.49
C GLN A 212 51.76 -42.68 16.93
N PRO A 213 52.62 -41.79 16.35
CA PRO A 213 52.20 -40.46 15.86
C PRO A 213 52.56 -40.18 14.38
N LYS A 214 51.99 -39.10 13.80
CA LYS A 214 52.68 -38.32 12.75
C LYS A 214 52.35 -36.84 12.88
N ALA A 215 53.32 -35.98 12.59
CA ALA A 215 53.34 -34.59 13.05
C ALA A 215 53.03 -33.54 11.97
N ALA A 216 52.50 -32.42 12.47
CA ALA A 216 52.70 -31.02 12.06
C ALA A 216 52.03 -30.45 10.80
N ALA A 217 51.61 -29.18 10.97
CA ALA A 217 51.24 -28.16 9.96
C ALA A 217 49.87 -28.38 9.26
N THR A 218 48.94 -27.42 9.22
CA THR A 218 48.91 -26.02 9.74
C THR A 218 47.48 -25.62 10.07
N ASP A 219 47.28 -24.73 11.05
CA ASP A 219 45.99 -24.05 11.24
C ASP A 219 45.62 -23.21 10.01
N ALA A 220 44.40 -23.40 9.51
CA ALA A 220 43.71 -22.42 8.68
C ALA A 220 42.26 -22.39 9.17
N ALA A 221 41.89 -21.31 9.85
CA ALA A 221 40.55 -21.14 10.38
C ALA A 221 39.54 -21.11 9.22
N SER A 222 38.60 -22.06 9.22
CA SER A 222 37.38 -21.96 8.43
C SER A 222 36.58 -20.78 8.99
N ALA A 223 36.59 -19.66 8.27
CA ALA A 223 35.56 -18.64 8.44
C ALA A 223 34.18 -19.30 8.19
N PRO A 224 33.10 -18.84 8.84
CA PRO A 224 31.77 -19.28 8.44
C PRO A 224 31.57 -18.92 6.97
N GLU A 225 31.34 -19.93 6.14
CA GLU A 225 30.83 -19.72 4.79
C GLU A 225 29.49 -19.01 4.94
N ALA A 226 29.42 -17.77 4.47
CA ALA A 226 28.13 -17.13 4.24
C ALA A 226 27.45 -17.94 3.14
N GLU A 227 26.31 -18.56 3.45
CA GLU A 227 25.48 -19.21 2.44
C GLU A 227 25.09 -18.17 1.39
N GLU A 228 25.71 -18.23 0.21
CA GLU A 228 25.30 -17.42 -0.93
C GLU A 228 23.87 -17.83 -1.30
N ALA A 229 22.90 -16.97 -0.99
CA ALA A 229 21.49 -17.20 -1.30
C ALA A 229 21.33 -17.62 -2.76
N GLU A 230 20.70 -18.78 -2.98
CA GLU A 230 20.59 -19.41 -4.30
C GLU A 230 19.82 -18.48 -5.25
N ILE A 231 20.54 -17.77 -6.15
CA ILE A 231 19.97 -16.69 -6.96
C ILE A 231 18.99 -17.27 -8.00
N LYS A 232 17.72 -17.31 -7.60
CA LYS A 232 16.58 -17.83 -8.37
C LYS A 232 16.23 -16.95 -9.59
N ALA A 233 16.63 -15.69 -9.57
CA ALA A 233 16.31 -14.70 -10.58
C ALA A 233 17.16 -14.86 -11.88
N PRO A 234 16.54 -14.92 -13.08
CA PRO A 234 17.26 -14.92 -14.34
C PRO A 234 18.17 -13.68 -14.49
N GLY A 235 19.33 -13.83 -15.14
CA GLY A 235 20.33 -12.75 -15.25
C GLY A 235 19.84 -11.45 -15.91
N TRP A 236 18.77 -11.49 -16.72
CA TRP A 236 18.15 -10.27 -17.26
C TRP A 236 17.36 -9.47 -16.20
N VAL A 237 16.80 -10.15 -15.19
CA VAL A 237 16.10 -9.54 -14.05
C VAL A 237 17.10 -8.79 -13.19
N MET A 238 18.22 -9.46 -12.83
CA MET A 238 19.32 -8.86 -12.08
C MET A 238 19.97 -7.67 -12.81
N ALA A 239 20.10 -7.76 -14.14
CA ALA A 239 20.60 -6.64 -14.94
C ALA A 239 19.65 -5.44 -14.96
N LEU A 240 18.33 -5.69 -14.97
CA LEU A 240 17.30 -4.65 -14.96
C LEU A 240 17.22 -3.96 -13.58
N ASP A 241 17.22 -4.73 -12.49
CA ASP A 241 17.28 -4.20 -11.12
C ASP A 241 18.49 -3.27 -10.92
N LYS A 242 19.69 -3.74 -11.30
CA LYS A 242 20.91 -2.93 -11.28
C LYS A 242 20.84 -1.67 -12.15
N GLN A 243 20.09 -1.71 -13.25
CA GLN A 243 19.87 -0.56 -14.12
C GLN A 243 18.87 0.45 -13.51
N LEU A 244 17.93 -0.01 -12.68
CA LEU A 244 16.88 0.79 -12.07
C LEU A 244 17.31 1.42 -10.73
N SER A 245 18.20 0.78 -9.96
CA SER A 245 18.65 1.27 -8.65
C SER A 245 19.15 2.74 -8.60
N PRO A 246 19.81 3.33 -9.63
CA PRO A 246 20.20 4.74 -9.59
C PRO A 246 19.01 5.71 -9.52
N TYR A 247 17.81 5.26 -9.86
CA TYR A 247 16.59 6.07 -9.84
C TYR A 247 15.85 6.06 -8.48
N LYS A 248 16.27 5.23 -7.50
CA LYS A 248 15.61 5.09 -6.17
C LYS A 248 15.21 6.43 -5.57
N ASN A 249 16.19 7.33 -5.44
CA ASN A 249 15.98 8.63 -4.79
C ASN A 249 15.01 9.54 -5.54
N ALA A 250 15.02 9.50 -6.88
CA ALA A 250 14.13 10.32 -7.70
C ALA A 250 12.69 9.80 -7.68
N ILE A 251 12.51 8.48 -7.73
CA ILE A 251 11.22 7.80 -7.67
C ILE A 251 10.61 7.92 -6.28
N ASN A 252 11.41 7.72 -5.21
CA ASN A 252 10.96 7.89 -3.83
C ASN A 252 10.50 9.34 -3.57
N LEU A 253 11.29 10.34 -3.99
CA LEU A 253 10.88 11.75 -3.91
C LEU A 253 9.60 12.04 -4.71
N PHE A 254 9.43 11.42 -5.89
CA PHE A 254 8.20 11.56 -6.68
C PHE A 254 6.97 11.03 -5.93
N TYR A 255 7.06 9.84 -5.31
CA TYR A 255 5.95 9.30 -4.50
C TYR A 255 5.60 10.25 -3.36
N ILE A 256 6.57 10.65 -2.55
CA ILE A 256 6.37 11.55 -1.40
C ILE A 256 5.69 12.87 -1.82
N VAL A 257 6.13 13.48 -2.93
CA VAL A 257 5.53 14.73 -3.44
C VAL A 257 4.14 14.48 -4.04
N GLY A 258 3.96 13.37 -4.75
CA GLY A 258 2.69 12.94 -5.32
C GLY A 258 1.63 12.70 -4.25
N ASP A 259 2.00 12.03 -3.17
CA ASP A 259 1.20 11.72 -1.98
C ASP A 259 0.62 12.98 -1.35
N VAL A 260 1.52 13.92 -1.02
CA VAL A 260 1.14 15.22 -0.45
C VAL A 260 0.25 16.00 -1.43
N PHE A 261 0.53 15.95 -2.73
CA PHE A 261 -0.28 16.64 -3.73
C PHE A 261 -1.67 16.03 -3.89
N LEU A 262 -1.78 14.70 -3.83
CA LEU A 262 -3.05 13.97 -3.80
C LEU A 262 -3.85 14.31 -2.54
N LEU A 263 -3.23 14.29 -1.37
CA LEU A 263 -3.83 14.67 -0.08
C LEU A 263 -4.42 16.10 -0.12
N ILE A 264 -3.70 17.05 -0.72
CA ILE A 264 -4.15 18.43 -0.93
C ILE A 264 -5.36 18.46 -1.88
N ILE A 265 -5.29 17.81 -3.04
CA ILE A 265 -6.39 17.82 -4.02
C ILE A 265 -7.64 17.12 -3.47
N ALA A 266 -7.48 15.97 -2.80
CA ALA A 266 -8.56 15.25 -2.15
C ALA A 266 -9.26 16.09 -1.08
N THR A 267 -8.48 16.83 -0.28
CA THR A 267 -9.01 17.79 0.70
C THR A 267 -9.74 18.95 0.03
N ALA A 268 -9.17 19.53 -1.03
CA ALA A 268 -9.82 20.60 -1.77
C ALA A 268 -11.16 20.14 -2.40
N LEU A 269 -11.21 18.93 -2.96
CA LEU A 269 -12.43 18.30 -3.48
C LEU A 269 -13.45 18.00 -2.39
N LEU A 270 -13.02 17.47 -1.24
CA LEU A 270 -13.88 17.22 -0.09
C LEU A 270 -14.60 18.49 0.38
N LEU A 271 -13.89 19.62 0.41
CA LEU A 271 -14.43 20.93 0.77
C LEU A 271 -15.30 21.51 -0.34
N ALA A 272 -14.91 21.36 -1.61
CA ALA A 272 -15.67 21.81 -2.77
C ALA A 272 -17.04 21.13 -2.91
N PHE A 273 -17.13 19.85 -2.57
CA PHE A 273 -18.36 19.07 -2.62
C PHE A 273 -19.09 18.99 -1.26
N TRP A 274 -18.61 19.70 -0.23
CA TRP A 274 -19.20 19.70 1.10
C TRP A 274 -20.66 20.21 1.07
N GLY A 275 -21.55 19.54 1.81
CA GLY A 275 -22.99 19.84 1.82
C GLY A 275 -23.74 19.56 0.49
N GLY A 276 -23.04 19.31 -0.62
CA GLY A 276 -23.64 19.05 -1.91
C GLY A 276 -24.26 17.65 -2.03
N ARG A 277 -25.13 17.45 -3.03
CA ARG A 277 -25.72 16.15 -3.40
C ARG A 277 -24.69 15.04 -3.64
N PHE A 278 -23.47 15.41 -4.04
CA PHE A 278 -22.38 14.49 -4.36
C PHE A 278 -21.36 14.32 -3.22
N SER A 279 -21.58 15.00 -2.07
CA SER A 279 -20.70 14.96 -0.90
C SER A 279 -20.34 13.55 -0.46
N GLN A 280 -21.28 12.61 -0.51
CA GLN A 280 -21.01 11.23 -0.10
C GLN A 280 -20.04 10.49 -1.03
N SER A 281 -20.12 10.70 -2.35
CA SER A 281 -19.12 10.14 -3.28
C SER A 281 -17.73 10.71 -2.97
N TRP A 282 -17.62 12.04 -2.93
CA TRP A 282 -16.34 12.71 -2.74
C TRP A 282 -15.74 12.55 -1.34
N ARG A 283 -16.55 12.25 -0.33
CA ARG A 283 -16.10 11.79 1.00
C ARG A 283 -15.40 10.43 0.92
N MET A 284 -15.94 9.49 0.14
CA MET A 284 -15.29 8.18 -0.04
C MET A 284 -14.01 8.33 -0.88
N ILE A 285 -14.02 9.12 -1.94
CA ILE A 285 -12.81 9.44 -2.73
C ILE A 285 -11.73 10.10 -1.85
N ALA A 286 -12.09 11.06 -1.00
CA ALA A 286 -11.12 11.69 -0.10
C ALA A 286 -10.59 10.70 0.94
N ALA A 287 -11.47 9.92 1.58
CA ALA A 287 -11.06 8.88 2.53
C ALA A 287 -10.16 7.80 1.87
N ALA A 288 -10.37 7.51 0.58
CA ALA A 288 -9.51 6.64 -0.20
C ALA A 288 -8.09 7.22 -0.34
N THR A 289 -7.97 8.50 -0.72
CA THR A 289 -6.68 9.18 -0.79
C THR A 289 -5.98 9.28 0.57
N PHE A 290 -6.71 9.56 1.65
CA PHE A 290 -6.13 9.51 3.01
C PHE A 290 -5.67 8.10 3.39
N SER A 291 -6.37 7.05 2.95
CA SER A 291 -5.96 5.66 3.18
C SER A 291 -4.68 5.34 2.39
N LEU A 292 -4.62 5.73 1.11
CA LEU A 292 -3.43 5.57 0.28
C LEU A 292 -2.21 6.24 0.92
N TYR A 293 -2.35 7.50 1.33
CA TYR A 293 -1.31 8.27 1.99
C TYR A 293 -0.80 7.60 3.29
N ILE A 294 -1.68 7.02 4.10
CA ILE A 294 -1.29 6.29 5.30
C ILE A 294 -0.46 5.04 4.94
N ALA A 295 -0.87 4.31 3.90
CA ALA A 295 -0.18 3.12 3.43
C ALA A 295 1.20 3.46 2.82
N ASP A 296 1.28 4.44 1.92
CA ASP A 296 2.53 4.87 1.28
C ASP A 296 3.51 5.47 2.30
N MET A 297 3.05 6.31 3.24
CA MET A 297 3.93 6.82 4.32
C MET A 297 4.39 5.72 5.27
N TYR A 298 3.57 4.71 5.54
CA TYR A 298 3.98 3.55 6.34
C TYR A 298 5.02 2.69 5.61
N PHE A 299 4.79 2.40 4.32
CA PHE A 299 5.73 1.67 3.47
C PHE A 299 7.09 2.36 3.45
N LYS A 300 7.13 3.68 3.22
CA LYS A 300 8.36 4.48 3.27
C LYS A 300 8.99 4.56 4.64
N TRP A 301 8.20 4.57 5.71
CA TRP A 301 8.73 4.47 7.06
C TRP A 301 9.40 3.11 7.29
N ARG A 302 8.84 2.00 6.80
CA ARG A 302 9.46 0.65 6.90
C ARG A 302 10.75 0.52 6.09
N ASP A 303 10.76 0.95 4.82
CA ASP A 303 11.94 0.98 3.92
C ASP A 303 13.12 1.76 4.51
N THR A 304 12.84 2.77 5.36
CA THR A 304 13.90 3.60 5.99
C THR A 304 14.31 3.18 7.40
N GLN A 305 13.86 2.02 7.90
CA GLN A 305 14.27 1.48 9.20
C GLN A 305 15.42 0.48 9.05
N ALA A 306 16.46 0.60 9.88
CA ALA A 306 17.66 -0.23 9.83
C ALA A 306 17.48 -1.70 10.31
N GLN A 307 16.24 -2.15 10.55
CA GLN A 307 15.93 -3.49 11.07
C GLN A 307 15.14 -4.31 10.05
N GLY A 308 15.88 -5.14 9.29
CA GLY A 308 15.36 -6.11 8.32
C GLY A 308 15.17 -5.54 6.92
N SER A 309 15.24 -6.42 5.91
CA SER A 309 14.72 -6.14 4.57
C SER A 309 13.22 -5.82 4.64
N TYR A 310 12.71 -5.16 3.60
CA TYR A 310 11.27 -4.96 3.51
C TYR A 310 10.59 -6.32 3.28
N GLN A 311 9.38 -6.48 3.82
CA GLN A 311 8.56 -7.68 3.60
C GLN A 311 7.10 -7.25 3.57
N SER A 312 6.42 -7.51 2.45
CA SER A 312 5.00 -7.20 2.30
C SER A 312 4.12 -8.07 3.19
N GLY A 313 2.94 -7.54 3.51
CA GLY A 313 1.92 -8.14 4.33
C GLY A 313 1.88 -7.63 5.77
N SER A 314 2.54 -6.52 6.08
CA SER A 314 2.38 -5.85 7.38
C SER A 314 0.94 -5.35 7.58
N LEU A 315 0.52 -5.19 8.84
CA LEU A 315 -0.86 -4.81 9.18
C LEU A 315 -1.33 -3.49 8.52
N LEU A 316 -0.45 -2.52 8.31
CA LEU A 316 -0.82 -1.21 7.78
C LEU A 316 -0.94 -1.16 6.25
N GLU A 317 -0.47 -2.17 5.52
CA GLU A 317 -0.73 -2.30 4.08
C GLU A 317 -2.21 -2.58 3.76
N VAL A 318 -3.02 -3.00 4.75
CA VAL A 318 -4.49 -3.10 4.59
C VAL A 318 -5.12 -1.76 4.12
N PHE A 319 -4.46 -0.64 4.38
CA PHE A 319 -4.92 0.68 3.91
C PHE A 319 -4.83 0.85 2.38
N PHE A 320 -3.99 0.09 1.65
CA PHE A 320 -4.06 -0.01 0.18
C PHE A 320 -5.38 -0.64 -0.26
N VAL A 321 -5.79 -1.75 0.38
CA VAL A 321 -7.09 -2.40 0.15
C VAL A 321 -8.24 -1.43 0.46
N PHE A 322 -8.17 -0.72 1.59
CA PHE A 322 -9.20 0.28 1.96
C PHE A 322 -9.28 1.42 0.95
N SER A 323 -8.14 1.93 0.46
CA SER A 323 -8.08 2.94 -0.59
C SER A 323 -8.85 2.47 -1.83
N ALA A 324 -8.49 1.33 -2.39
CA ALA A 324 -9.14 0.78 -3.58
C ALA A 324 -10.66 0.58 -3.39
N ILE A 325 -11.07 -0.01 -2.26
CA ILE A 325 -12.50 -0.19 -1.94
C ILE A 325 -13.23 1.15 -1.81
N LEU A 326 -12.65 2.15 -1.16
CA LEU A 326 -13.26 3.48 -1.00
C LEU A 326 -13.36 4.24 -2.34
N PHE A 327 -12.35 4.11 -3.23
CA PHE A 327 -12.44 4.59 -4.61
C PHE A 327 -13.61 3.93 -5.36
N GLY A 328 -13.74 2.60 -5.26
CA GLY A 328 -14.84 1.83 -5.83
C GLY A 328 -16.22 2.26 -5.29
N ILE A 329 -16.35 2.44 -3.97
CA ILE A 329 -17.59 2.91 -3.33
C ILE A 329 -17.94 4.32 -3.78
N GLY A 330 -16.98 5.25 -3.87
CA GLY A 330 -17.19 6.59 -4.42
C GLY A 330 -17.77 6.53 -5.85
N ALA A 331 -17.17 5.70 -6.70
CA ALA A 331 -17.67 5.46 -8.05
C ALA A 331 -19.08 4.84 -8.09
N ILE A 332 -19.41 3.91 -7.19
CA ILE A 332 -20.78 3.36 -7.08
C ILE A 332 -21.78 4.44 -6.68
N LEU A 333 -21.46 5.25 -5.67
CA LEU A 333 -22.33 6.30 -5.15
C LEU A 333 -22.60 7.40 -6.19
N GLU A 334 -21.59 7.91 -6.90
CA GLU A 334 -21.86 8.92 -7.94
C GLU A 334 -22.73 8.37 -9.07
N HIS A 335 -22.56 7.11 -9.45
CA HIS A 335 -23.36 6.47 -10.50
C HIS A 335 -24.84 6.38 -10.12
N ASP A 336 -25.13 5.91 -8.92
CA ASP A 336 -26.48 5.82 -8.37
C ASP A 336 -27.12 7.21 -8.24
N ILE A 337 -26.38 8.19 -7.70
CA ILE A 337 -26.85 9.57 -7.57
C ILE A 337 -27.13 10.18 -8.95
N SER A 338 -26.28 9.93 -9.95
CA SER A 338 -26.42 10.47 -11.31
C SER A 338 -27.62 9.86 -12.04
N THR A 339 -27.83 8.54 -11.93
CA THR A 339 -28.93 7.82 -12.59
C THR A 339 -30.29 8.11 -11.95
N ARG A 340 -30.42 8.03 -10.62
CA ARG A 340 -31.68 8.33 -9.89
C ARG A 340 -32.17 9.76 -10.11
N SER A 341 -31.25 10.72 -10.28
CA SER A 341 -31.60 12.13 -10.60
C SER A 341 -32.53 12.24 -11.80
N ARG A 342 -32.37 11.34 -12.77
CA ARG A 342 -32.97 11.41 -14.09
C ARG A 342 -34.26 10.61 -14.19
N GLN A 343 -34.37 9.49 -13.46
CA GLN A 343 -35.64 8.77 -13.30
C GLN A 343 -36.72 9.69 -12.70
N SER A 344 -36.38 10.47 -11.66
CA SER A 344 -37.27 11.46 -11.07
C SER A 344 -37.72 12.54 -12.08
N ARG A 345 -36.79 13.09 -12.87
CA ARG A 345 -37.13 14.08 -13.93
C ARG A 345 -37.93 13.49 -15.10
N ARG A 346 -37.72 12.23 -15.46
CA ARG A 346 -38.45 11.55 -16.56
C ARG A 346 -39.86 11.18 -16.14
N SER A 347 -40.03 10.69 -14.90
CA SER A 347 -41.35 10.42 -14.30
C SER A 347 -42.23 11.68 -14.27
N ARG A 348 -41.70 12.83 -13.82
CA ARG A 348 -42.42 14.12 -13.81
C ARG A 348 -42.68 14.76 -15.19
N ARG A 349 -42.24 14.12 -16.29
CA ARG A 349 -42.54 14.54 -17.68
C ARG A 349 -43.47 13.59 -18.42
N ALA A 350 -43.87 12.49 -17.77
CA ALA A 350 -44.77 11.47 -18.30
C ALA A 350 -46.08 11.38 -17.50
N ALA A 351 -46.30 12.34 -16.60
CA ALA A 351 -47.51 12.61 -15.84
C ALA A 351 -47.87 14.08 -16.04
#